data_AF-A0AA35MK81-F1
#
_entry.id   AF-A0AA35MK81-F1
#
_cell.length_a   1.000
_cell.length_b   1.000
_cell.length_c   1.000
_cell.angle_alpha   90.00
_cell.angle_beta   90.00
_cell.angle_gamma   90.00
#
_symmetry.space_group_name_H-M   'P 1'
#
loop_
_entity.id
_entity.type
_entity.pdbx_description
1 polymer ?
#
loop_
_entity_poly.entity_id
_entity_poly.type
_entity_poly.pdbx_seq_one_letter_code
_entity_poly.pdbx_strand_id
1 'polypeptide(L)'
;MATLFTILTLSIIGQTLAAPVSDTENIGLVAATPTLKVDVNNWQDIAELDCYAILCDYNGEKKWQKAVGGVKAAEDHYTESGAKLGPFKDTTLRKTSVIKQGFISPEEFPWRSMEKGGTGARLFPVDGKQQSRQGGTISGAYKTAKINDGDYFELEFTNFSSTSVYCKALFKKTPDKSVCKDKKKTDVFGQSIFPGDYDYTKDPKSSSPITFKH
;
A
#
# COMPACT_ATOMS: atom_id res chain seq x y z
N MET A 1 -85.56 45.21 -1.89
CA MET A 1 -84.30 44.59 -2.37
C MET A 1 -83.30 44.71 -1.24
N ALA A 2 -83.02 43.61 -0.55
CA ALA A 2 -82.16 43.58 0.61
C ALA A 2 -81.14 42.44 0.46
N THR A 3 -79.90 42.75 0.86
CA THR A 3 -78.85 41.85 1.41
C THR A 3 -78.27 40.81 0.43
N LEU A 4 -76.97 40.54 0.39
CA LEU A 4 -76.11 40.12 1.50
C LEU A 4 -74.61 40.24 1.10
N PHE A 5 -73.79 40.84 1.97
CA PHE A 5 -72.33 40.76 1.96
C PHE A 5 -71.88 39.46 2.67
N THR A 6 -70.81 38.83 2.21
CA THR A 6 -70.06 37.85 3.03
C THR A 6 -68.57 38.10 2.84
N ILE A 7 -67.94 38.62 3.90
CA ILE A 7 -66.50 38.80 4.02
C ILE A 7 -65.98 37.57 4.77
N LEU A 8 -65.05 36.84 4.16
CA LEU A 8 -64.33 35.75 4.79
C LEU A 8 -63.05 36.32 5.44
N THR A 9 -62.95 36.26 6.77
CA THR A 9 -61.71 36.59 7.49
C THR A 9 -60.85 35.34 7.64
N LEU A 10 -59.60 35.42 7.17
CA LEU A 10 -58.59 34.39 7.35
C LEU A 10 -57.75 34.74 8.59
N SER A 11 -57.79 33.90 9.61
CA SER A 11 -57.02 34.07 10.85
C SER A 11 -55.64 33.40 10.68
N ILE A 12 -54.56 34.19 10.76
CA ILE A 12 -53.18 33.69 10.71
C ILE A 12 -52.71 33.49 12.16
N ILE A 13 -52.52 32.22 12.54
CA ILE A 13 -51.90 31.84 13.81
C ILE A 13 -50.39 32.00 13.66
N GLY A 14 -49.80 32.95 14.39
CA GLY A 14 -48.35 33.10 14.52
C GLY A 14 -47.78 31.97 15.38
N GLN A 15 -46.92 31.14 14.79
CA GLN A 15 -46.04 30.25 15.52
C GLN A 15 -44.67 30.93 15.68
N THR A 16 -44.27 31.16 16.92
CA THR A 16 -42.95 31.64 17.29
C THR A 16 -41.94 30.51 17.06
N LEU A 17 -41.16 30.59 15.98
CA LEU A 17 -40.04 29.67 15.74
C LEU A 17 -38.90 30.04 16.69
N ALA A 18 -38.57 29.13 17.61
CA ALA A 18 -37.35 29.21 18.40
C ALA A 18 -36.14 29.17 17.44
N ALA A 19 -35.22 30.12 17.62
CA ALA A 19 -33.99 30.17 16.85
C ALA A 19 -33.17 28.89 17.06
N PRO A 20 -32.56 28.31 16.01
CA PRO A 20 -31.68 27.17 16.17
C PRO A 20 -30.45 27.60 16.98
N VAL A 21 -30.19 26.86 18.05
CA VAL A 21 -28.94 26.96 18.81
C VAL A 21 -27.83 26.57 17.85
N SER A 22 -26.92 27.51 17.61
CA SER A 22 -25.71 27.32 16.82
C SER A 22 -24.82 26.28 17.51
N ASP A 23 -24.92 25.03 17.08
CA ASP A 23 -23.91 24.01 17.36
C ASP A 23 -22.57 24.54 16.83
N THR A 24 -21.70 24.88 17.77
CA THR A 24 -20.32 25.22 17.47
C THR A 24 -19.67 23.91 17.04
N GLU A 25 -19.60 23.68 15.73
CA GLU A 25 -18.77 22.62 15.16
C GLU A 25 -17.35 22.82 15.70
N ASN A 26 -16.99 21.98 16.65
CA ASN A 26 -15.62 21.77 17.04
C ASN A 26 -14.97 21.07 15.85
N ILE A 27 -14.54 21.85 14.85
CA ILE A 27 -13.78 21.40 13.70
C ILE A 27 -12.43 20.94 14.25
N GLY A 28 -12.42 19.73 14.81
CA GLY A 28 -11.21 19.05 15.23
C GLY A 28 -10.30 19.00 14.03
N LEU A 29 -9.21 19.77 14.09
CA LEU A 29 -8.16 19.79 13.09
C LEU A 29 -7.68 18.35 12.92
N VAL A 30 -8.17 17.67 11.88
CA VAL A 30 -7.71 16.31 11.56
C VAL A 30 -6.23 16.45 11.27
N ALA A 31 -5.39 15.92 12.16
CA ALA A 31 -3.94 16.00 12.00
C ALA A 31 -3.58 15.43 10.62
N ALA A 32 -2.75 16.17 9.87
CA ALA A 32 -2.30 15.72 8.57
C ALA A 32 -1.64 14.34 8.69
N THR A 33 -1.98 13.43 7.78
CA THR A 33 -1.37 12.10 7.74
C THR A 33 0.15 12.26 7.54
N PRO A 34 1.00 11.73 8.42
CA PRO A 34 2.45 11.87 8.27
C PRO A 34 2.95 11.17 7.01
N THR A 35 3.97 11.73 6.37
CA THR A 35 4.66 11.08 5.26
C THR A 35 5.78 10.17 5.77
N LEU A 36 5.74 8.90 5.40
CA LEU A 36 6.84 7.96 5.59
C LEU A 36 7.79 8.08 4.38
N LYS A 37 8.84 8.89 4.53
CA LYS A 37 9.91 9.00 3.52
C LYS A 37 10.93 7.90 3.71
N VAL A 38 11.13 7.10 2.67
CA VAL A 38 12.04 5.96 2.68
C VAL A 38 13.13 6.15 1.64
N ASP A 39 14.40 6.14 2.06
CA ASP A 39 15.56 6.23 1.17
C ASP A 39 15.90 4.86 0.58
N VAL A 40 15.73 4.71 -0.72
CA VAL A 40 15.89 3.41 -1.39
C VAL A 40 17.27 3.21 -2.02
N ASN A 41 18.21 4.14 -1.85
CA ASN A 41 19.48 4.18 -2.59
C ASN A 41 20.28 2.85 -2.57
N ASN A 42 20.19 2.05 -1.49
CA ASN A 42 20.93 0.80 -1.32
C ASN A 42 20.11 -0.48 -1.54
N TRP A 43 18.87 -0.35 -2.00
CA TRP A 43 17.94 -1.44 -2.29
C TRP A 43 16.95 -1.08 -3.43
N GLN A 44 17.43 -0.33 -4.42
CA GLN A 44 16.59 0.25 -5.49
C GLN A 44 15.85 -0.81 -6.31
N ASP A 45 16.43 -2.00 -6.47
CA ASP A 45 15.81 -3.13 -7.17
C ASP A 45 14.57 -3.63 -6.44
N ILE A 46 14.64 -3.75 -5.11
CA ILE A 46 13.49 -4.10 -4.27
C ILE A 46 12.43 -3.00 -4.32
N ALA A 47 12.85 -1.73 -4.24
CA ALA A 47 11.91 -0.61 -4.31
C ALA A 47 11.15 -0.58 -5.64
N GLU A 48 11.79 -0.95 -6.74
CA GLU A 48 11.15 -1.03 -8.05
C GLU A 48 10.05 -2.11 -8.08
N LEU A 49 10.28 -3.25 -7.41
CA LEU A 49 9.27 -4.32 -7.26
C LEU A 49 8.11 -3.87 -6.35
N ASP A 50 8.40 -3.20 -5.23
CA ASP A 50 7.39 -2.61 -4.36
C ASP A 50 6.55 -1.56 -5.13
N CYS A 51 7.19 -0.71 -5.93
CA CYS A 51 6.50 0.27 -6.77
C CYS A 51 5.60 -0.38 -7.82
N TYR A 52 6.03 -1.49 -8.41
CA TYR A 52 5.19 -2.29 -9.30
C TYR A 52 3.94 -2.78 -8.55
N ALA A 53 4.11 -3.41 -7.38
CA ALA A 53 2.99 -3.94 -6.61
C ALA A 53 2.02 -2.82 -6.21
N ILE A 54 2.54 -1.71 -5.67
CA ILE A 54 1.73 -0.54 -5.30
C ILE A 54 0.93 -0.02 -6.51
N LEU A 55 1.61 0.20 -7.64
CA LEU A 55 1.01 0.83 -8.80
C LEU A 55 -0.02 -0.07 -9.51
N CYS A 56 0.36 -1.34 -9.72
CA CYS A 56 -0.37 -2.27 -10.57
C CYS A 56 -1.38 -3.12 -9.80
N ASP A 57 -1.04 -3.59 -8.59
CA ASP A 57 -1.92 -4.50 -7.81
C ASP A 57 -2.73 -3.73 -6.76
N TYR A 58 -2.15 -2.67 -6.18
CA TYR A 58 -2.83 -1.82 -5.19
C TYR A 58 -3.30 -0.48 -5.77
N ASN A 59 -3.45 -0.41 -7.10
CA ASN A 59 -4.09 0.71 -7.79
C ASN A 59 -3.43 2.08 -7.52
N GLY A 60 -2.15 2.11 -7.17
CA GLY A 60 -1.39 3.32 -6.83
C GLY A 60 -1.65 3.84 -5.41
N GLU A 61 -2.18 3.02 -4.51
CA GLU A 61 -2.42 3.38 -3.11
C GLU A 61 -1.11 3.74 -2.40
N LYS A 62 -1.04 4.95 -1.84
CA LYS A 62 0.13 5.41 -1.07
C LYS A 62 -0.20 5.60 0.40
N LYS A 63 -1.47 5.60 0.79
CA LYS A 63 -1.89 5.69 2.17
C LYS A 63 -1.99 4.29 2.77
N TRP A 64 -1.13 4.03 3.73
CA TRP A 64 -1.04 2.76 4.42
C TRP A 64 -1.20 2.97 5.93
N GLN A 65 -1.40 1.88 6.65
CA GLN A 65 -1.48 1.89 8.11
C GLN A 65 -0.41 0.94 8.65
N LYS A 66 0.29 1.37 9.69
CA LYS A 66 1.23 0.50 10.39
C LYS A 66 0.44 -0.53 11.20
N ALA A 67 0.83 -1.81 11.12
CA ALA A 67 0.12 -2.89 11.81
C ALA A 67 0.05 -2.66 13.31
N VAL A 68 -1.08 -3.02 13.92
CA VAL A 68 -1.25 -3.02 15.38
C VAL A 68 -0.71 -4.32 15.98
N GLY A 69 0.15 -4.24 17.01
CA GLY A 69 0.71 -5.41 17.69
C GLY A 69 2.19 -5.65 17.41
N GLY A 70 2.87 -4.67 16.82
CA GLY A 70 4.32 -4.60 16.67
C GLY A 70 4.94 -5.85 16.06
N VAL A 71 5.94 -6.41 16.75
CA VAL A 71 6.70 -7.58 16.28
C VAL A 71 5.80 -8.81 16.12
N LYS A 72 4.79 -8.99 16.98
CA LYS A 72 3.89 -10.14 16.91
C LYS A 72 3.07 -10.10 15.62
N ALA A 73 2.46 -8.95 15.32
CA ALA A 73 1.72 -8.76 14.08
C ALA A 73 2.61 -8.96 12.84
N ALA A 74 3.84 -8.44 12.87
CA ALA A 74 4.79 -8.65 11.78
C ALA A 74 5.15 -10.13 11.57
N GLU A 75 5.29 -10.92 12.63
CA GLU A 75 5.57 -12.36 12.52
C GLU A 75 4.36 -13.17 12.05
N ASP A 76 3.15 -12.76 12.42
CA ASP A 76 1.91 -13.35 11.92
C ASP A 76 1.78 -13.08 10.42
N HIS A 77 1.92 -11.82 9.99
CA HIS A 77 1.91 -11.45 8.58
C HIS A 77 2.98 -12.20 7.78
N TYR A 78 4.21 -12.33 8.29
CA TYR A 78 5.27 -13.08 7.60
C TYR A 78 4.93 -14.57 7.39
N THR A 79 4.14 -15.14 8.31
CA THR A 79 3.64 -16.52 8.21
C THR A 79 2.46 -16.61 7.23
N GLU A 80 1.54 -15.65 7.29
CA GLU A 80 0.35 -15.59 6.46
C GLU A 80 0.65 -15.35 4.99
N SER A 81 1.58 -14.43 4.68
CA SER A 81 2.04 -14.15 3.33
C SER A 81 2.68 -15.39 2.68
N GLY A 82 3.21 -16.30 3.49
CA GLY A 82 3.96 -17.48 3.04
C GLY A 82 5.45 -17.21 2.89
N ALA A 83 5.92 -15.99 3.13
CA ALA A 83 7.32 -15.62 3.07
C ALA A 83 8.17 -16.46 4.06
N LYS A 84 7.65 -16.76 5.26
CA LYS A 84 8.32 -17.62 6.26
C LYS A 84 8.65 -19.03 5.78
N LEU A 85 7.93 -19.53 4.77
CA LEU A 85 8.17 -20.85 4.18
C LEU A 85 9.46 -20.89 3.34
N GLY A 86 10.02 -19.72 2.99
CA GLY A 86 11.17 -19.59 2.10
C GLY A 86 10.87 -20.13 0.70
N PRO A 87 9.80 -19.66 0.03
CA PRO A 87 9.32 -20.24 -1.23
C PRO A 87 10.39 -20.20 -2.32
N PHE A 88 11.20 -19.15 -2.32
CA PHE A 88 12.28 -18.98 -3.28
C PHE A 88 13.54 -19.75 -2.92
N LYS A 89 13.51 -20.73 -2.01
CA LYS A 89 14.55 -21.79 -1.96
C LYS A 89 14.36 -22.81 -3.07
N ASP A 90 13.14 -22.97 -3.57
CA ASP A 90 12.83 -23.74 -4.78
C ASP A 90 13.31 -22.98 -6.04
N THR A 91 14.04 -23.67 -6.92
CA THR A 91 14.53 -23.11 -8.19
C THR A 91 13.42 -22.80 -9.18
N THR A 92 12.29 -23.51 -9.12
CA THR A 92 11.19 -23.38 -10.08
C THR A 92 10.49 -22.03 -9.93
N LEU A 93 10.27 -21.58 -8.69
CA LEU A 93 9.63 -20.29 -8.38
C LEU A 93 10.56 -19.09 -8.65
N ARG A 94 11.88 -19.28 -8.61
CA ARG A 94 12.83 -18.21 -8.96
C ARG A 94 12.95 -17.97 -10.46
N LYS A 95 12.55 -18.92 -11.31
CA LYS A 95 12.86 -18.94 -12.76
C LYS A 95 14.33 -18.61 -13.02
N THR A 96 15.24 -19.44 -12.49
CA THR A 96 16.69 -19.16 -12.37
C THR A 96 17.45 -18.86 -13.67
N SER A 97 16.84 -19.10 -14.83
CA SER A 97 17.38 -18.66 -16.13
C SER A 97 17.35 -17.15 -16.32
N VAL A 98 16.47 -16.48 -15.58
CA VAL A 98 16.39 -15.03 -15.52
C VAL A 98 17.00 -14.64 -14.18
N ILE A 99 16.28 -14.75 -13.06
CA ILE A 99 16.79 -14.28 -11.76
C ILE A 99 17.94 -15.14 -11.22
N LYS A 100 19.08 -14.52 -10.88
CA LYS A 100 20.32 -15.22 -10.51
C LYS A 100 20.15 -16.18 -9.33
N GLN A 101 20.97 -17.23 -9.35
CA GLN A 101 21.17 -18.11 -8.20
C GLN A 101 21.61 -17.27 -6.98
N GLY A 102 20.83 -17.34 -5.90
CA GLY A 102 21.07 -16.57 -4.67
C GLY A 102 19.90 -15.68 -4.23
N PHE A 103 18.93 -15.40 -5.10
CA PHE A 103 17.78 -14.55 -4.75
C PHE A 103 16.67 -15.39 -4.13
N ILE A 104 16.96 -15.88 -2.93
CA ILE A 104 16.13 -16.82 -2.19
C ILE A 104 15.28 -16.13 -1.12
N SER A 105 15.46 -14.81 -0.94
CA SER A 105 14.70 -14.02 0.03
C SER A 105 13.35 -13.63 -0.57
N PRO A 106 12.24 -13.83 0.16
CA PRO A 106 10.95 -13.31 -0.25
C PRO A 106 10.79 -11.86 0.17
N GLU A 107 10.86 -10.93 -0.78
CA GLU A 107 10.32 -9.59 -0.61
C GLU A 107 8.80 -9.70 -0.50
N GLU A 108 8.15 -8.88 0.34
CA GLU A 108 6.70 -8.91 0.50
C GLU A 108 6.10 -7.50 0.48
N PHE A 109 5.12 -7.26 -0.39
CA PHE A 109 4.33 -6.03 -0.39
C PHE A 109 2.81 -6.33 -0.37
N PRO A 110 2.01 -5.73 0.53
CA PRO A 110 2.38 -4.78 1.58
C PRO A 110 3.30 -5.43 2.61
N TRP A 111 4.23 -4.64 3.15
CA TRP A 111 5.22 -5.15 4.10
C TRP A 111 4.54 -5.76 5.33
N ARG A 112 5.16 -6.77 5.96
CA ARG A 112 4.65 -7.36 7.21
C ARG A 112 4.40 -6.35 8.34
N SER A 113 5.05 -5.18 8.31
CA SER A 113 4.82 -4.11 9.28
C SER A 113 3.58 -3.25 9.00
N MET A 114 2.86 -3.50 7.91
CA MET A 114 1.63 -2.80 7.53
C MET A 114 0.39 -3.63 7.88
N GLU A 115 -0.72 -2.95 8.17
CA GLU A 115 -2.00 -3.60 8.53
C GLU A 115 -2.55 -4.49 7.41
N LYS A 116 -2.28 -4.14 6.14
CA LYS A 116 -2.64 -4.94 4.96
C LYS A 116 -1.57 -5.98 4.56
N GLY A 117 -0.56 -6.17 5.39
CA GLY A 117 0.45 -7.21 5.18
C GLY A 117 -0.15 -8.62 5.37
N GLY A 118 0.67 -9.64 5.14
CA GLY A 118 0.27 -11.02 5.38
C GLY A 118 -0.57 -11.60 4.25
N THR A 119 -1.80 -12.04 4.57
CA THR A 119 -2.65 -12.75 3.61
C THR A 119 -2.89 -11.90 2.35
N GLY A 120 -2.52 -12.43 1.18
CA GLY A 120 -2.70 -11.74 -0.10
C GLY A 120 -1.54 -10.79 -0.49
N ALA A 121 -0.49 -10.68 0.33
CA ALA A 121 0.72 -9.97 -0.05
C ALA A 121 1.34 -10.57 -1.33
N ARG A 122 1.93 -9.69 -2.12
CA ARG A 122 2.74 -10.00 -3.30
C ARG A 122 4.14 -10.36 -2.84
N LEU A 123 4.69 -11.45 -3.37
CA LEU A 123 6.01 -11.97 -3.04
C LEU A 123 6.90 -11.97 -4.27
N PHE A 124 8.12 -11.48 -4.10
CA PHE A 124 9.14 -11.47 -5.15
C PHE A 124 10.44 -12.13 -4.68
N PRO A 125 11.14 -12.90 -5.53
CA PRO A 125 12.48 -13.39 -5.22
C PRO A 125 13.51 -12.28 -5.31
N VAL A 126 14.19 -11.99 -4.19
CA VAL A 126 15.18 -10.90 -4.11
C VAL A 126 16.49 -11.31 -3.45
N ASP A 127 17.50 -10.45 -3.60
CA ASP A 127 18.79 -10.57 -2.91
C ASP A 127 18.65 -10.27 -1.40
N GLY A 128 19.13 -11.20 -0.57
CA GLY A 128 19.02 -11.08 0.89
C GLY A 128 19.80 -9.90 1.49
N LYS A 129 20.85 -9.38 0.82
CA LYS A 129 21.59 -8.21 1.33
C LYS A 129 20.77 -6.94 1.13
N GLN A 130 20.11 -6.78 -0.02
CA GLN A 130 19.17 -5.68 -0.24
C GLN A 130 17.97 -5.76 0.72
N GLN A 131 17.40 -6.95 0.93
CA GLN A 131 16.28 -7.14 1.88
C GLN A 131 16.66 -6.68 3.29
N SER A 132 17.85 -7.06 3.77
CA SER A 132 18.31 -6.66 5.10
C SER A 132 18.44 -5.13 5.24
N ARG A 133 18.93 -4.47 4.19
CA ARG A 133 19.04 -2.99 4.15
C ARG A 133 17.67 -2.32 4.09
N GLN A 134 16.75 -2.87 3.31
CA GLN A 134 15.37 -2.39 3.21
C GLN A 134 14.70 -2.43 4.59
N GLY A 135 14.75 -3.56 5.30
CA GLY A 135 14.16 -3.69 6.64
C GLY A 135 14.73 -2.68 7.65
N GLY A 136 16.05 -2.43 7.64
CA GLY A 136 16.68 -1.41 8.47
C GLY A 136 16.23 0.01 8.12
N THR A 137 16.14 0.32 6.82
CA THR A 137 15.71 1.63 6.31
C THR A 137 14.25 1.92 6.69
N ILE A 138 13.34 0.97 6.45
CA ILE A 138 11.92 1.12 6.78
C ILE A 138 11.73 1.32 8.29
N SER A 139 12.41 0.51 9.12
CA SER A 139 12.35 0.65 10.57
C SER A 139 12.83 2.03 11.04
N GLY A 140 13.92 2.54 10.46
CA GLY A 140 14.43 3.89 10.73
C GLY A 140 13.49 4.99 10.27
N ALA A 141 12.84 4.82 9.12
CA ALA A 141 11.86 5.77 8.59
C ALA A 141 10.63 5.89 9.51
N TYR A 142 10.08 4.78 10.01
CA TYR A 142 8.97 4.81 10.96
C TYR A 142 9.33 5.61 12.23
N LYS A 143 10.52 5.39 12.79
CA LYS A 143 11.00 6.12 13.97
C LYS A 143 11.15 7.61 13.69
N THR A 144 11.74 7.96 12.55
CA THR A 144 11.97 9.36 12.14
C THR A 144 10.66 10.11 11.94
N ALA A 145 9.68 9.48 11.30
CA ALA A 145 8.36 10.04 11.06
C ALA A 145 7.41 9.94 12.28
N LYS A 146 7.87 9.33 13.39
CA LYS A 146 7.08 9.08 14.61
C LYS A 146 5.76 8.33 14.36
N ILE A 147 5.79 7.38 13.43
CA ILE A 147 4.64 6.53 13.09
C ILE A 147 4.62 5.34 14.05
N ASN A 148 3.56 5.23 14.84
CA ASN A 148 3.31 4.16 15.79
C ASN A 148 2.36 3.12 15.21
N ASP A 149 2.15 2.04 15.95
CA ASP A 149 1.16 1.03 15.63
C ASP A 149 -0.23 1.66 15.45
N GLY A 150 -0.92 1.30 14.36
CA GLY A 150 -2.24 1.84 14.04
C GLY A 150 -2.22 3.20 13.35
N ASP A 151 -1.08 3.90 13.29
CA ASP A 151 -1.00 5.18 12.60
C ASP A 151 -1.09 4.99 11.08
N TYR A 152 -1.86 5.86 10.44
CA TYR A 152 -1.85 6.01 8.98
C TYR A 152 -0.66 6.84 8.54
N PHE A 153 -0.12 6.53 7.36
CA PHE A 153 0.96 7.28 6.74
C PHE A 153 0.82 7.32 5.22
N GLU A 154 1.35 8.36 4.57
CA GLU A 154 1.55 8.38 3.12
C GLU A 154 2.98 7.95 2.80
N LEU A 155 3.13 6.91 1.98
CA LEU A 155 4.42 6.36 1.59
C LEU A 155 5.06 7.18 0.46
N GLU A 156 6.33 7.50 0.62
CA GLU A 156 7.16 8.14 -0.39
C GLU A 156 8.53 7.46 -0.48
N PHE A 157 8.90 6.97 -1.66
CA PHE A 157 10.27 6.51 -1.92
C PHE A 157 11.11 7.65 -2.47
N THR A 158 12.34 7.75 -1.97
CA THR A 158 13.32 8.75 -2.36
C THR A 158 14.60 8.06 -2.84
N ASN A 159 15.36 8.71 -3.72
CA ASN A 159 16.61 8.21 -4.29
C ASN A 159 16.49 6.86 -5.05
N PHE A 160 15.34 6.60 -5.67
CA PHE A 160 15.22 5.51 -6.66
C PHE A 160 15.93 5.89 -7.97
N SER A 161 16.35 4.88 -8.75
CA SER A 161 17.10 5.09 -9.98
C SER A 161 16.34 5.96 -10.97
N SER A 162 17.07 6.80 -11.71
CA SER A 162 16.50 7.52 -12.86
C SER A 162 15.98 6.58 -13.98
N THR A 163 16.42 5.32 -13.97
CA THR A 163 15.98 4.24 -14.87
C THR A 163 14.79 3.44 -14.34
N SER A 164 14.39 3.63 -13.08
CA SER A 164 13.21 2.97 -12.49
C SER A 164 11.95 3.29 -13.29
N VAL A 165 11.27 2.28 -13.82
CA VAL A 165 10.05 2.46 -14.62
C VAL A 165 8.85 2.64 -13.70
N TYR A 166 8.68 1.73 -12.75
CA TYR A 166 7.50 1.66 -11.89
C TYR A 166 7.51 2.72 -10.80
N CYS A 167 8.65 2.96 -10.13
CA CYS A 167 8.71 4.04 -9.14
C CYS A 167 8.48 5.42 -9.76
N LYS A 168 9.06 5.68 -10.95
CA LYS A 168 8.78 6.93 -11.68
C LYS A 168 7.31 7.05 -12.05
N ALA A 169 6.68 5.96 -12.49
CA ALA A 169 5.27 5.96 -12.85
C ALA A 169 4.36 6.17 -11.63
N LEU A 170 4.67 5.56 -10.49
CA LEU A 170 3.92 5.68 -9.24
C LEU A 170 3.96 7.10 -8.67
N PHE A 171 5.14 7.73 -8.63
CA PHE A 171 5.34 9.03 -7.97
C PHE A 171 5.16 10.24 -8.89
N LYS A 172 4.55 10.07 -10.08
CA LYS A 172 4.03 11.23 -10.85
C LYS A 172 2.89 11.91 -10.09
N LYS A 173 2.61 13.17 -10.43
CA LYS A 173 1.42 13.90 -9.93
C LYS A 173 0.14 13.10 -10.13
N THR A 174 0.03 12.40 -11.25
CA THR A 174 -0.99 11.38 -11.50
C THR A 174 -0.28 10.08 -11.83
N PRO A 175 -0.43 9.01 -11.02
CA PRO A 175 0.23 7.75 -11.27
C PRO A 175 -0.04 7.21 -12.68
N ASP A 176 1.01 6.84 -13.39
CA ASP A 176 0.93 6.40 -14.79
C ASP A 176 0.76 4.89 -14.88
N LYS A 177 -0.50 4.44 -14.88
CA LYS A 177 -0.85 3.01 -14.94
C LYS A 177 -0.67 2.37 -16.32
N SER A 178 -0.28 3.14 -17.35
CA SER A 178 -0.02 2.56 -18.67
C SER A 178 1.13 1.55 -18.63
N VAL A 179 2.12 1.75 -17.77
CA VAL A 179 3.27 0.84 -17.62
C VAL A 179 2.87 -0.56 -17.13
N CYS A 180 1.77 -0.67 -16.38
CA CYS A 180 1.20 -1.95 -15.95
C CYS A 180 0.53 -2.67 -17.12
N LYS A 181 -0.31 -1.95 -17.89
CA LYS A 181 -1.04 -2.51 -19.03
C LYS A 181 -0.11 -2.95 -20.16
N ASP A 182 0.90 -2.14 -20.44
CA ASP A 182 1.91 -2.38 -21.46
C ASP A 182 2.93 -3.44 -21.06
N LYS A 183 2.87 -3.96 -19.82
CA LYS A 183 3.85 -4.89 -19.25
C LYS A 183 5.29 -4.40 -19.47
N LYS A 184 5.55 -3.12 -19.19
CA LYS A 184 6.86 -2.53 -19.43
C LYS A 184 7.92 -3.27 -18.64
N LYS A 185 9.05 -3.56 -19.30
CA LYS A 185 10.20 -4.13 -18.61
C LYS A 185 10.95 -3.04 -17.86
N THR A 186 11.54 -3.41 -16.74
CA THR A 186 12.40 -2.58 -15.91
C THR A 186 13.66 -3.36 -15.54
N ASP A 187 14.73 -2.64 -15.22
CA ASP A 187 15.99 -3.24 -14.83
C ASP A 187 15.98 -3.50 -13.32
N VAL A 188 15.97 -4.78 -12.95
CA VAL A 188 15.99 -5.25 -11.56
C VAL A 188 17.12 -6.27 -11.45
N PHE A 189 18.05 -6.01 -10.55
CA PHE A 189 19.26 -6.82 -10.31
C PHE A 189 20.12 -7.06 -11.56
N GLY A 190 20.17 -6.05 -12.44
CA GLY A 190 20.91 -6.10 -13.72
C GLY A 190 20.21 -6.92 -14.81
N GLN A 191 18.89 -7.11 -14.70
CA GLN A 191 18.10 -7.87 -15.66
C GLN A 191 16.84 -7.09 -16.06
N SER A 192 16.57 -7.07 -17.36
CA SER A 192 15.37 -6.43 -17.90
C SER A 192 14.19 -7.41 -17.84
N ILE A 193 13.33 -7.24 -16.84
CA ILE A 193 12.19 -8.12 -16.56
C ILE A 193 10.88 -7.33 -16.52
N PHE A 194 9.76 -8.02 -16.77
CA PHE A 194 8.46 -7.53 -16.33
C PHE A 194 8.21 -8.08 -14.91
N PRO A 195 8.06 -7.26 -13.86
CA PRO A 195 7.93 -7.73 -12.48
C PRO A 195 6.76 -8.69 -12.26
N GLY A 196 5.65 -8.50 -12.99
CA GLY A 196 4.49 -9.39 -12.93
C GLY A 196 4.78 -10.83 -13.37
N ASP A 197 5.91 -11.10 -14.05
CA ASP A 197 6.36 -12.46 -14.32
C ASP A 197 6.97 -13.16 -13.07
N TYR A 198 7.14 -12.46 -11.96
CA TYR A 198 7.79 -12.93 -10.73
C TYR A 198 6.97 -12.60 -9.49
N ASP A 199 5.71 -12.26 -9.71
CA ASP A 199 4.80 -11.78 -8.69
C ASP A 199 3.92 -12.93 -8.19
N TYR A 200 4.19 -13.35 -6.97
CA TYR A 200 3.58 -14.53 -6.38
C TYR A 200 2.67 -14.17 -5.21
N THR A 201 1.55 -14.87 -5.06
CA THR A 201 0.78 -14.84 -3.81
C THR A 201 0.44 -16.25 -3.36
N LYS A 202 0.54 -16.50 -2.05
CA LYS A 202 0.17 -17.79 -1.47
C LYS A 202 -1.28 -18.12 -1.77
N ASP A 203 -1.57 -19.33 -2.25
CA ASP A 203 -2.92 -19.79 -2.48
C ASP A 203 -3.56 -20.27 -1.16
N PRO A 204 -4.58 -19.57 -0.61
CA PRO A 204 -5.22 -19.97 0.63
C PRO A 204 -6.05 -21.26 0.49
N LYS A 205 -6.35 -21.70 -0.74
CA LYS A 205 -7.16 -22.90 -1.02
C LYS A 205 -6.31 -24.16 -1.24
N SER A 206 -4.99 -24.02 -1.32
CA SER A 206 -4.09 -25.15 -1.53
C SER A 206 -3.87 -25.91 -0.23
N SER A 207 -4.13 -27.22 -0.24
CA SER A 207 -3.74 -28.14 0.84
C SER A 207 -2.25 -28.46 0.84
N SER A 208 -1.54 -28.16 -0.25
CA SER A 208 -0.08 -28.20 -0.30
C SER A 208 0.50 -26.91 0.29
N PRO A 209 1.60 -26.99 1.07
CA PRO A 209 2.14 -25.84 1.80
C PRO A 209 2.70 -24.74 0.88
N ILE A 210 2.88 -25.00 -0.42
CA ILE A 210 3.64 -24.12 -1.34
C ILE A 210 2.95 -24.11 -2.71
N THR A 211 1.71 -23.60 -2.78
CA THR A 211 1.15 -23.22 -4.09
C THR A 211 1.07 -21.71 -4.13
N PHE A 212 1.74 -21.11 -5.11
CA PHE A 212 1.70 -19.69 -5.38
C PHE A 212 0.98 -19.43 -6.69
N LYS A 213 0.13 -18.41 -6.71
CA LYS A 213 -0.51 -17.93 -7.94
C LYS A 213 0.37 -16.87 -8.59
N HIS A 214 0.40 -16.92 -9.92
CA HIS A 214 0.98 -15.95 -10.83
C HIS A 214 -0.16 -15.33 -11.66
#